data_AF-A0A0G1J6Y1-F1
#
_entry.id   AF-A0A0G1J6Y1-F1
#
_cell.length_a   1.000
_cell.length_b   1.000
_cell.length_c   1.000
_cell.angle_alpha   90.00
_cell.angle_beta   90.00
_cell.angle_gamma   90.00
#
_symmetry.space_group_name_H-M   'P 1'
#
loop_
_entity.id
_entity.type
_entity.pdbx_description
1 polymer ?
#
loop_
_entity_poly.entity_id
_entity_poly.type
_entity_poly.pdbx_seq_one_letter_code
_entity_poly.pdbx_strand_id
1 'polypeptide(L)'
;MERLCIKNSIENEVMINRPLAQLFLNELIQRNLQICIAEGGTGGHIFDQCTIPGSVRTVHMGGVFYSTASKINLGVSAKTISRFGEYSSETAVEMAQLLMQKSGADCGVATVGQLNTTVRSVDNYVCIAYVQRDRKPWVKKIILPDIGVERRLLKTMIAQSVFSHGLYFLKEDEKSFISDHVAIQFTEKRNKNPIIIENHVLARKILTYLQSRHCTLGTCESCTTASISNTFTDISGASEVFHVGWMANNERVKAMLGVSPELMKYGNVYSESVARSMAESIRKKHHLDFVIATTGTMDTFDHRPYHSTTKPGTVYVAIAGKDITVSTKLIVPCPFGHSREQVELTAISLILKYVNQQVCGIISDIPTP
;
A
#
# COMPACT_ATOMS: atom_id res chain seq x y z
N MET A 1 18.21 -16.38 11.24
CA MET A 1 17.94 -14.92 11.30
C MET A 1 19.00 -14.22 10.48
N GLU A 2 18.62 -13.22 9.70
CA GLU A 2 19.55 -12.41 8.87
C GLU A 2 19.52 -10.96 9.40
N ARG A 3 20.68 -10.29 9.44
CA ARG A 3 20.78 -8.88 9.85
C ARG A 3 21.08 -8.02 8.64
N LEU A 4 20.29 -6.98 8.42
CA LEU A 4 20.60 -5.97 7.39
C LEU A 4 21.54 -4.90 7.94
N CYS A 5 22.51 -4.49 7.12
CA CYS A 5 23.46 -3.43 7.42
C CYS A 5 23.37 -2.32 6.36
N ILE A 6 23.67 -1.08 6.75
CA ILE A 6 23.84 0.04 5.83
C ILE A 6 25.30 0.01 5.33
N LYS A 7 25.52 -0.08 4.02
CA LYS A 7 26.86 0.06 3.40
C LYS A 7 27.02 1.49 2.85
N ASN A 8 28.10 2.19 3.21
CA ASN A 8 28.39 3.57 2.82
C ASN A 8 29.23 3.74 1.54
N SER A 9 29.54 2.67 0.80
CA SER A 9 30.41 2.76 -0.39
C SER A 9 29.64 2.43 -1.67
N ILE A 10 29.45 3.43 -2.54
CA ILE A 10 29.06 3.24 -3.95
C ILE A 10 30.24 3.67 -4.78
N GLU A 11 31.05 2.71 -5.23
CA GLU A 11 31.96 2.95 -6.36
C GLU A 11 31.59 2.19 -7.61
N ASN A 12 30.72 1.17 -7.59
CA ASN A 12 30.24 0.56 -8.84
C ASN A 12 28.82 -0.05 -8.74
N GLU A 13 28.04 0.28 -9.78
CA GLU A 13 26.72 -0.22 -10.21
C GLU A 13 25.48 -0.02 -9.33
N VAL A 14 24.58 0.79 -9.88
CA VAL A 14 23.34 1.31 -9.31
C VAL A 14 22.23 0.26 -9.44
N MET A 15 22.03 -0.58 -8.42
CA MET A 15 20.81 -1.39 -8.29
C MET A 15 19.79 -0.67 -7.39
N ILE A 16 19.01 0.20 -8.03
CA ILE A 16 17.86 0.90 -7.41
C ILE A 16 16.75 -0.12 -7.11
N ASN A 17 15.85 0.20 -6.17
CA ASN A 17 14.70 -0.63 -5.82
C ASN A 17 13.81 -1.08 -6.98
N ARG A 18 13.49 -0.16 -7.91
CA ARG A 18 12.66 -0.46 -9.08
C ARG A 18 13.29 -1.53 -9.99
N PRO A 19 14.61 -1.53 -10.24
CA PRO A 19 15.31 -2.65 -10.88
C PRO A 19 15.03 -4.02 -10.24
N LEU A 20 15.09 -4.17 -8.91
CA LEU A 20 14.80 -5.46 -8.25
C LEU A 20 13.32 -5.83 -8.37
N ALA A 21 12.41 -4.88 -8.17
CA ALA A 21 10.98 -5.09 -8.39
C ALA A 21 10.72 -5.52 -9.86
N GLN A 22 11.40 -4.90 -10.83
CA GLN A 22 11.30 -5.26 -12.24
C GLN A 22 11.81 -6.66 -12.54
N LEU A 23 12.97 -7.04 -11.99
CA LEU A 23 13.49 -8.41 -12.14
C LEU A 23 12.53 -9.45 -11.56
N PHE A 24 12.01 -9.19 -10.36
CA PHE A 24 11.03 -10.06 -9.71
C PHE A 24 9.74 -10.17 -10.53
N LEU A 25 9.19 -9.05 -11.00
CA LEU A 25 7.99 -9.04 -11.82
C LEU A 25 8.22 -9.70 -13.19
N ASN A 26 9.39 -9.52 -13.80
CA ASN A 26 9.76 -10.19 -15.05
C ASN A 26 9.80 -11.71 -14.87
N GLU A 27 10.33 -12.21 -13.76
CA GLU A 27 10.34 -13.65 -13.45
C GLU A 27 8.92 -14.20 -13.32
N LEU A 28 8.03 -13.48 -12.63
CA LEU A 28 6.60 -13.84 -12.55
C LEU A 28 5.94 -13.85 -13.94
N ILE A 29 6.22 -12.84 -14.78
CA ILE A 29 5.69 -12.78 -16.16
C ILE A 29 6.18 -13.98 -16.98
N GLN A 30 7.47 -14.29 -16.93
CA GLN A 30 8.07 -15.41 -17.67
C GLN A 30 7.46 -16.76 -17.26
N ARG A 31 7.10 -16.91 -15.98
CA ARG A 31 6.45 -18.10 -15.43
C ARG A 31 4.94 -18.10 -15.55
N ASN A 32 4.35 -17.02 -16.08
CA ASN A 32 2.90 -16.80 -16.15
C ASN A 32 2.22 -16.93 -14.76
N LEU A 33 2.86 -16.40 -13.71
CA LEU A 33 2.37 -16.44 -12.34
C LEU A 33 1.79 -15.09 -11.91
N GLN A 34 0.65 -15.15 -11.22
CA GLN A 34 0.06 -14.02 -10.52
C GLN A 34 0.45 -14.04 -9.03
N ILE A 35 0.67 -12.85 -8.47
CA ILE A 35 0.98 -12.65 -7.06
C ILE A 35 0.02 -11.67 -6.39
N CYS A 36 -0.30 -11.92 -5.12
CA CYS A 36 -0.91 -10.93 -4.22
C CYS A 36 0.03 -10.51 -3.09
N ILE A 37 -0.12 -9.29 -2.58
CA ILE A 37 0.80 -8.68 -1.60
C ILE A 37 0.02 -8.20 -0.36
N ALA A 38 0.32 -8.74 0.82
CA ALA A 38 -0.25 -8.32 2.09
C ALA A 38 0.81 -7.60 2.97
N GLU A 39 0.57 -6.36 3.35
CA GLU A 39 1.56 -5.53 4.07
C GLU A 39 1.07 -5.16 5.47
N GLY A 40 1.73 -5.66 6.51
CA GLY A 40 1.46 -5.32 7.91
C GLY A 40 2.44 -4.32 8.51
N GLY A 41 3.70 -4.27 8.03
CA GLY A 41 4.73 -3.36 8.55
C GLY A 41 5.18 -2.26 7.58
N THR A 42 5.13 -2.56 6.28
CA THR A 42 5.63 -1.68 5.21
C THR A 42 4.61 -0.68 4.70
N GLY A 43 3.32 -0.89 5.01
CA GLY A 43 2.30 0.14 4.85
C GLY A 43 1.95 0.49 3.40
N GLY A 44 2.21 -0.41 2.46
CA GLY A 44 1.92 -0.20 1.04
C GLY A 44 3.17 0.04 0.20
N HIS A 45 4.34 0.14 0.84
CA HIS A 45 5.58 0.46 0.15
C HIS A 45 6.02 -0.64 -0.83
N ILE A 46 5.80 -1.91 -0.51
CA ILE A 46 6.16 -3.01 -1.43
C ILE A 46 5.29 -2.91 -2.69
N PHE A 47 3.99 -2.69 -2.50
CA PHE A 47 3.05 -2.51 -3.60
C PHE A 47 3.37 -1.26 -4.44
N ASP A 48 3.73 -0.13 -3.81
CA ASP A 48 4.17 1.08 -4.52
C ASP A 48 5.38 0.79 -5.42
N GLN A 49 6.38 0.03 -4.92
CA GLN A 49 7.55 -0.36 -5.70
C GLN A 49 7.22 -1.29 -6.88
N CYS A 50 6.15 -2.09 -6.78
CA CYS A 50 5.66 -2.91 -7.89
C CYS A 50 4.97 -2.10 -8.99
N THR A 51 4.71 -0.80 -8.80
CA THR A 51 3.95 0.00 -9.76
C THR A 51 4.84 0.48 -10.91
N ILE A 52 5.20 -0.46 -11.76
CA ILE A 52 5.99 -0.28 -12.98
C ILE A 52 5.22 -0.81 -14.20
N PRO A 53 5.56 -0.39 -15.44
CA PRO A 53 4.87 -0.86 -16.63
C PRO A 53 4.78 -2.38 -16.72
N GLY A 54 3.57 -2.90 -16.98
CA GLY A 54 3.32 -4.34 -17.10
C GLY A 54 3.03 -5.08 -15.78
N SER A 55 3.20 -4.43 -14.62
CA SER A 55 2.92 -5.03 -13.30
C SER A 55 1.48 -5.53 -13.13
N VAL A 56 0.51 -4.87 -13.78
CA VAL A 56 -0.91 -5.27 -13.74
C VAL A 56 -1.19 -6.66 -14.30
N ARG A 57 -0.24 -7.26 -15.04
CA ARG A 57 -0.34 -8.65 -15.53
C ARG A 57 -0.09 -9.69 -14.44
N THR A 58 0.70 -9.35 -13.43
CA THR A 58 1.15 -10.29 -12.40
C THR A 58 0.67 -9.89 -11.01
N VAL A 59 0.67 -8.61 -10.65
CA VAL A 59 0.22 -8.15 -9.33
C VAL A 59 -1.30 -7.98 -9.34
N HIS A 60 -2.01 -8.98 -8.84
CA HIS A 60 -3.46 -9.05 -9.00
C HIS A 60 -4.24 -8.36 -7.88
N MET A 61 -3.75 -8.42 -6.63
CA MET A 61 -4.41 -7.80 -5.47
C MET A 61 -3.41 -7.45 -4.38
N GLY A 62 -3.65 -6.34 -3.70
CA GLY A 62 -2.87 -5.92 -2.53
C GLY A 62 -3.74 -5.45 -1.39
N GLY A 63 -3.20 -5.53 -0.17
CA GLY A 63 -3.79 -4.92 1.00
C GLY A 63 -2.77 -4.58 2.06
N VAL A 64 -2.97 -3.43 2.71
CA VAL A 64 -2.27 -3.03 3.93
C VAL A 64 -3.16 -3.43 5.11
N PHE A 65 -2.67 -4.31 5.97
CA PHE A 65 -3.38 -4.83 7.14
C PHE A 65 -2.63 -4.40 8.41
N TYR A 66 -2.76 -3.12 8.72
CA TYR A 66 -1.90 -2.45 9.70
C TYR A 66 -2.33 -2.80 11.12
N SER A 67 -3.62 -2.66 11.45
CA SER A 67 -4.14 -2.98 12.79
C SER A 67 -4.42 -4.47 12.97
N THR A 68 -4.42 -4.96 14.22
CA THR A 68 -4.84 -6.33 14.55
C THR A 68 -6.25 -6.64 14.03
N ALA A 69 -7.18 -5.69 14.16
CA ALA A 69 -8.55 -5.82 13.65
C ALA A 69 -8.58 -6.04 12.13
N SER A 70 -7.74 -5.33 11.37
CA SER A 70 -7.66 -5.52 9.91
C SER A 70 -7.14 -6.90 9.51
N LYS A 71 -6.19 -7.46 10.28
CA LYS A 71 -5.67 -8.83 10.06
C LYS A 71 -6.76 -9.87 10.33
N ILE A 72 -7.55 -9.68 11.39
CA ILE A 72 -8.70 -10.55 11.70
C ILE A 72 -9.78 -10.43 10.62
N ASN A 73 -10.08 -9.22 10.14
CA ASN A 73 -11.03 -8.99 9.03
C ASN A 73 -10.57 -9.60 7.69
N LEU A 74 -9.26 -9.79 7.49
CA LEU A 74 -8.74 -10.56 6.36
C LEU A 74 -9.04 -12.07 6.53
N GLY A 75 -9.23 -12.54 7.77
CA GLY A 75 -9.50 -13.92 8.13
C GLY A 75 -8.42 -14.56 9.01
N VAL A 76 -7.38 -13.81 9.42
CA VAL A 76 -6.33 -14.36 10.30
C VAL A 76 -6.96 -14.78 11.61
N SER A 77 -6.73 -16.03 12.01
CA SER A 77 -7.28 -16.59 13.23
C SER A 77 -6.80 -15.84 14.46
N ALA A 78 -7.74 -15.48 15.34
CA ALA A 78 -7.42 -14.94 16.65
C ALA A 78 -6.48 -15.87 17.45
N LYS A 79 -6.55 -17.18 17.20
CA LYS A 79 -5.66 -18.18 17.82
C LYS A 79 -4.21 -18.06 17.34
N THR A 80 -3.98 -17.75 16.06
CA THR A 80 -2.63 -17.52 15.54
C THR A 80 -2.03 -16.29 16.19
N ILE A 81 -2.80 -15.20 16.25
CA ILE A 81 -2.37 -13.95 16.89
C ILE A 81 -2.10 -14.15 18.38
N SER A 82 -2.99 -14.84 19.12
CA SER A 82 -2.81 -15.05 20.56
C SER A 82 -1.64 -15.97 20.89
N ARG A 83 -1.34 -16.95 20.03
CA ARG A 83 -0.29 -17.96 20.27
C ARG A 83 1.09 -17.49 19.83
N PHE A 84 1.19 -16.85 18.67
CA PHE A 84 2.47 -16.51 18.05
C PHE A 84 2.74 -15.00 18.03
N GLY A 85 1.69 -14.18 18.14
CA GLY A 85 1.77 -12.71 18.04
C GLY A 85 1.41 -12.21 16.64
N GLU A 86 0.94 -10.96 16.56
CA GLU A 86 0.51 -10.35 15.29
C GLU A 86 1.66 -10.05 14.31
N TYR A 87 2.91 -10.06 14.78
CA TYR A 87 4.12 -9.83 13.99
C TYR A 87 4.94 -11.11 13.75
N SER A 88 4.34 -12.27 13.98
CA SER A 88 4.99 -13.57 13.81
C SER A 88 5.04 -14.04 12.36
N SER A 89 5.94 -14.98 12.06
CA SER A 89 5.99 -15.62 10.73
C SER A 89 4.72 -16.39 10.42
N GLU A 90 4.06 -16.96 11.43
CA GLU A 90 2.79 -17.67 11.33
C GLU A 90 1.67 -16.73 10.89
N THR A 91 1.58 -15.54 11.50
CA THR A 91 0.64 -14.49 11.06
C THR A 91 0.94 -14.05 9.62
N ALA A 92 2.21 -13.91 9.24
CA ALA A 92 2.58 -13.58 7.86
C ALA A 92 2.11 -14.65 6.86
N VAL A 93 2.36 -15.93 7.16
CA VAL A 93 1.94 -17.06 6.30
C VAL A 93 0.43 -17.06 6.14
N GLU A 94 -0.32 -16.92 7.23
CA GLU A 94 -1.79 -16.93 7.19
C GLU A 94 -2.34 -15.74 6.39
N MET A 95 -1.78 -14.54 6.57
CA MET A 95 -2.13 -13.37 5.75
C MET A 95 -1.88 -13.61 4.25
N ALA A 96 -0.72 -14.18 3.89
CA ALA A 96 -0.38 -14.46 2.50
C ALA A 96 -1.33 -15.50 1.89
N GLN A 97 -1.66 -16.56 2.63
CA GLN A 97 -2.57 -17.62 2.17
C GLN A 97 -3.99 -17.11 1.96
N LEU A 98 -4.52 -16.36 2.92
CA LEU A 98 -5.88 -15.81 2.84
C LEU A 98 -6.01 -14.84 1.66
N LEU A 99 -5.02 -13.98 1.46
CA LEU A 99 -5.04 -13.05 0.32
C LEU A 99 -4.88 -13.78 -1.02
N MET A 100 -4.07 -14.83 -1.08
CA MET A 100 -3.89 -15.67 -2.27
C MET A 100 -5.20 -16.40 -2.63
N GLN A 101 -5.86 -17.00 -1.64
CA GLN A 101 -7.17 -17.65 -1.80
C GLN A 101 -8.23 -16.65 -2.28
N LYS A 102 -8.31 -15.48 -1.64
CA LYS A 102 -9.29 -14.45 -1.98
C LYS A 102 -9.06 -13.84 -3.37
N SER A 103 -7.80 -13.66 -3.77
CA SER A 103 -7.45 -13.08 -5.08
C SER A 103 -7.50 -14.09 -6.21
N GLY A 104 -7.36 -15.39 -5.91
CA GLY A 104 -7.15 -16.43 -6.90
C GLY A 104 -5.76 -16.40 -7.53
N ALA A 105 -4.80 -15.65 -6.97
CA ALA A 105 -3.42 -15.63 -7.43
C ALA A 105 -2.74 -17.00 -7.24
N ASP A 106 -1.62 -17.20 -7.93
CA ASP A 106 -0.81 -18.41 -7.85
C ASP A 106 0.12 -18.39 -6.64
N CYS A 107 0.62 -17.19 -6.32
CA CYS A 107 1.52 -16.91 -5.21
C CYS A 107 0.95 -15.81 -4.31
N GLY A 108 1.35 -15.82 -3.03
CA GLY A 108 1.12 -14.74 -2.08
C GLY A 108 2.40 -14.37 -1.36
N VAL A 109 2.59 -13.08 -1.10
CA VAL A 109 3.62 -12.59 -0.19
C VAL A 109 2.98 -11.76 0.92
N ALA A 110 3.48 -11.93 2.14
CA ALA A 110 3.11 -11.08 3.26
C ALA A 110 4.32 -10.61 4.04
N THR A 111 4.22 -9.40 4.58
CA THR A 111 5.17 -8.87 5.56
C THR A 111 4.46 -8.46 6.83
N VAL A 112 5.02 -8.82 7.98
CA VAL A 112 4.61 -8.29 9.29
C VAL A 112 5.88 -7.98 10.09
N GLY A 113 5.84 -6.96 10.94
CA GLY A 113 7.04 -6.60 11.68
C GLY A 113 6.86 -5.41 12.59
N GLN A 114 7.78 -5.31 13.54
CA GLN A 114 7.90 -4.19 14.44
C GLN A 114 9.00 -3.28 13.90
N LEU A 115 8.60 -2.13 13.34
CA LEU A 115 9.52 -1.15 12.79
C LEU A 115 9.51 0.09 13.70
N ASN A 116 10.69 0.54 14.13
CA ASN A 116 10.92 1.76 14.91
C ASN A 116 9.83 2.01 15.95
N THR A 117 9.59 1.02 16.81
CA THR A 117 8.65 1.18 17.92
C THR A 117 9.25 2.17 18.93
N THR A 118 8.41 2.95 19.62
CA THR A 118 8.86 3.90 20.65
C THR A 118 9.52 3.20 21.85
N VAL A 119 9.43 1.88 21.92
CA VAL A 119 10.06 1.03 22.92
C VAL A 119 11.43 0.58 22.41
N ARG A 120 12.49 1.25 22.89
CA ARG A 120 13.89 1.00 22.48
C ARG A 120 14.42 -0.41 22.79
N SER A 121 13.71 -1.21 23.58
CA SER A 121 14.15 -2.55 24.04
C SER A 121 13.68 -3.70 23.14
N VAL A 122 13.06 -3.41 22.00
CA VAL A 122 12.57 -4.44 21.07
C VAL A 122 13.32 -4.31 19.76
N ASP A 123 13.97 -5.39 19.32
CA ASP A 123 14.66 -5.43 18.03
C ASP A 123 13.70 -5.01 16.90
N ASN A 124 14.15 -4.12 16.02
CA ASN A 124 13.43 -3.88 14.77
C ASN A 124 13.53 -5.13 13.89
N TYR A 125 12.41 -5.68 13.47
CA TYR A 125 12.42 -6.84 12.58
C TYR A 125 11.22 -6.88 11.65
N VAL A 126 11.38 -7.64 10.57
CA VAL A 126 10.31 -8.03 9.66
C VAL A 126 10.33 -9.54 9.46
N CYS A 127 9.16 -10.13 9.41
CA CYS A 127 8.91 -11.47 8.93
C CYS A 127 8.34 -11.36 7.51
N ILE A 128 8.99 -12.02 6.55
CA ILE A 128 8.53 -12.16 5.18
C ILE A 128 8.05 -13.60 5.01
N ALA A 129 6.86 -13.78 4.44
CA ALA A 129 6.32 -15.09 4.08
C ALA A 129 5.94 -15.12 2.60
N TYR A 130 6.38 -16.15 1.91
CA TYR A 130 5.95 -16.50 0.56
C TYR A 130 5.16 -17.81 0.60
N VAL A 131 4.05 -17.83 -0.13
CA VAL A 131 3.19 -19.00 -0.26
C VAL A 131 2.83 -19.20 -1.73
N GLN A 132 2.64 -20.46 -2.11
CA GLN A 132 2.21 -20.87 -3.43
C GLN A 132 1.36 -22.14 -3.27
N ARG A 133 0.41 -22.37 -4.18
CA ARG A 133 -0.39 -23.61 -4.17
C ARG A 133 0.53 -24.82 -4.19
N ASP A 134 0.19 -25.81 -3.37
CA ASP A 134 0.88 -27.12 -3.27
C ASP A 134 2.37 -27.06 -2.90
N ARG A 135 2.84 -25.92 -2.38
CA ARG A 135 4.21 -25.72 -1.89
C ARG A 135 4.21 -25.36 -0.41
N LYS A 136 5.19 -25.88 0.34
CA LYS A 136 5.39 -25.47 1.73
C LYS A 136 5.68 -23.95 1.79
N PRO A 137 5.07 -23.21 2.74
CA PRO A 137 5.38 -21.80 2.94
C PRO A 137 6.88 -21.58 3.17
N TRP A 138 7.43 -20.57 2.51
CA TRP A 138 8.78 -20.08 2.77
C TRP A 138 8.69 -18.87 3.69
N VAL A 139 9.53 -18.83 4.73
CA VAL A 139 9.53 -17.75 5.72
C VAL A 139 10.94 -17.29 6.05
N LYS A 140 11.09 -15.99 6.30
CA LYS A 140 12.35 -15.40 6.74
C LYS A 140 12.11 -14.26 7.71
N LYS A 141 12.76 -14.34 8.87
CA LYS A 141 12.86 -13.24 9.84
C LYS A 141 14.17 -12.48 9.61
N ILE A 142 14.04 -11.18 9.38
CA ILE A 142 15.14 -10.24 9.14
C ILE A 142 15.16 -9.23 10.27
N ILE A 143 16.31 -9.08 10.92
CA ILE A 143 16.57 -8.04 11.89
C ILE A 143 17.07 -6.81 11.15
N LEU A 144 16.42 -5.68 11.43
CA LEU A 144 16.65 -4.40 10.78
C LEU A 144 17.58 -3.56 11.65
N PRO A 145 18.41 -2.69 11.04
CA PRO A 145 19.25 -1.78 11.80
C PRO A 145 18.38 -0.76 12.56
N ASP A 146 18.85 -0.33 13.74
CA ASP A 146 18.28 0.84 14.39
C ASP A 146 18.84 2.10 13.73
N ILE A 147 17.98 2.78 12.96
CA ILE A 147 18.33 3.95 12.16
C ILE A 147 17.54 5.19 12.59
N GLY A 148 17.04 5.20 13.84
CA GLY A 148 16.23 6.30 14.35
C GLY A 148 14.83 6.35 13.72
N VAL A 149 14.24 7.54 13.56
CA VAL A 149 12.81 7.70 13.18
C VAL A 149 12.54 7.49 11.67
N GLU A 150 13.56 7.24 10.85
CA GLU A 150 13.43 7.15 9.39
C GLU A 150 12.78 5.83 8.91
N ARG A 151 11.47 5.67 9.13
CA ARG A 151 10.69 4.49 8.71
C ARG A 151 10.78 4.22 7.20
N ARG A 152 10.90 5.25 6.37
CA ARG A 152 10.99 5.12 4.91
C ARG A 152 12.19 4.29 4.49
N LEU A 153 13.37 4.54 5.05
CA LEU A 153 14.56 3.76 4.71
C LEU A 153 14.39 2.28 5.11
N LEU A 154 13.81 2.00 6.27
CA LEU A 154 13.46 0.63 6.65
C LEU A 154 12.50 -0.02 5.65
N LYS A 155 11.41 0.67 5.27
CA LYS A 155 10.44 0.17 4.28
C LYS A 155 11.11 -0.14 2.94
N THR A 156 12.00 0.74 2.49
CA THR A 156 12.82 0.58 1.29
C THR A 156 13.70 -0.68 1.38
N MET A 157 14.38 -0.90 2.51
CA MET A 157 15.20 -2.10 2.73
C MET A 157 14.36 -3.38 2.75
N ILE A 158 13.21 -3.35 3.42
CA ILE A 158 12.28 -4.49 3.47
C ILE A 158 11.78 -4.83 2.08
N ALA A 159 11.40 -3.84 1.26
CA ALA A 159 10.96 -4.07 -0.11
C ALA A 159 12.05 -4.74 -0.95
N GLN A 160 13.31 -4.31 -0.84
CA GLN A 160 14.44 -4.98 -1.50
C GLN A 160 14.56 -6.44 -1.04
N SER A 161 14.52 -6.70 0.26
CA SER A 161 14.57 -8.07 0.79
C SER A 161 13.40 -8.91 0.29
N VAL A 162 12.20 -8.34 0.19
CA VAL A 162 11.03 -9.02 -0.38
C VAL A 162 11.33 -9.44 -1.83
N PHE A 163 11.81 -8.54 -2.69
CA PHE A 163 12.10 -8.88 -4.08
C PHE A 163 13.27 -9.86 -4.24
N SER A 164 14.37 -9.68 -3.50
CA SER A 164 15.52 -10.61 -3.53
C SER A 164 15.12 -12.01 -3.07
N HIS A 165 14.39 -12.13 -1.96
CA HIS A 165 13.91 -13.43 -1.47
C HIS A 165 12.79 -14.00 -2.36
N GLY A 166 12.03 -13.14 -3.04
CA GLY A 166 11.05 -13.56 -4.04
C GLY A 166 11.69 -14.21 -5.26
N LEU A 167 12.80 -13.65 -5.75
CA LEU A 167 13.59 -14.25 -6.83
C LEU A 167 14.13 -15.63 -6.41
N TYR A 168 14.70 -15.73 -5.21
CA TYR A 168 15.12 -17.00 -4.62
C TYR A 168 13.97 -17.99 -4.52
N PHE A 169 12.82 -17.56 -4.00
CA PHE A 169 11.62 -18.40 -3.88
C PHE A 169 11.17 -18.94 -5.24
N LEU A 170 11.18 -18.12 -6.29
CA LEU A 170 10.74 -18.54 -7.64
C LEU A 170 11.75 -19.46 -8.33
N LYS A 171 13.06 -19.23 -8.15
CA LYS A 171 14.11 -19.95 -8.87
C LYS A 171 14.68 -21.17 -8.15
N GLU A 172 14.55 -21.22 -6.82
CA GLU A 172 15.17 -22.24 -5.95
C GLU A 172 16.71 -22.33 -6.12
N ASP A 173 17.35 -21.23 -6.53
CA ASP A 173 18.79 -21.14 -6.77
C ASP A 173 19.39 -20.05 -5.87
N GLU A 174 20.36 -20.40 -5.03
CA GLU A 174 21.06 -19.43 -4.17
C GLU A 174 21.72 -18.30 -4.97
N LYS A 175 22.14 -18.56 -6.22
CA LYS A 175 22.71 -17.51 -7.09
C LYS A 175 21.71 -16.46 -7.51
N SER A 176 20.40 -16.73 -7.37
CA SER A 176 19.35 -15.76 -7.66
C SER A 176 19.05 -14.81 -6.51
N PHE A 177 19.60 -15.09 -5.32
CA PHE A 177 19.52 -14.17 -4.20
C PHE A 177 20.48 -12.99 -4.42
N ILE A 178 19.95 -11.78 -4.38
CA ILE A 178 20.74 -10.55 -4.54
C ILE A 178 20.94 -9.95 -3.15
N SER A 179 22.17 -10.05 -2.62
CA SER A 179 22.56 -9.71 -1.25
C SER A 179 22.86 -8.22 -1.01
N ASP A 180 23.13 -7.44 -2.05
CA ASP A 180 23.51 -6.04 -1.92
C ASP A 180 22.29 -5.11 -1.94
N HIS A 181 21.78 -4.83 -0.74
CA HIS A 181 20.68 -3.89 -0.51
C HIS A 181 21.22 -2.44 -0.45
N VAL A 182 21.20 -1.72 -1.58
CA VAL A 182 21.58 -0.30 -1.64
C VAL A 182 20.30 0.55 -1.63
N ALA A 183 19.95 1.12 -0.47
CA ALA A 183 18.70 1.86 -0.27
C ALA A 183 18.87 3.38 -0.10
N ILE A 184 20.10 3.90 -0.10
CA ILE A 184 20.39 5.21 0.49
C ILE A 184 20.06 6.37 -0.46
N GLN A 185 20.59 6.38 -1.69
CA GLN A 185 20.52 7.57 -2.56
C GLN A 185 19.10 7.95 -3.05
N PHE A 186 18.22 6.98 -3.31
CA PHE A 186 16.87 7.25 -3.83
C PHE A 186 15.93 7.80 -2.75
N THR A 187 16.06 7.27 -1.53
CA THR A 187 15.25 7.68 -0.37
C THR A 187 15.53 9.15 -0.03
N GLU A 188 16.79 9.57 -0.06
CA GLU A 188 17.19 10.96 0.20
C GLU A 188 16.59 11.96 -0.80
N LYS A 189 16.60 11.64 -2.10
CA LYS A 189 16.00 12.52 -3.13
C LYS A 189 14.48 12.64 -2.97
N ARG A 190 13.78 11.52 -2.74
CA ARG A 190 12.31 11.50 -2.54
C ARG A 190 11.91 12.27 -1.27
N ASN A 191 12.71 12.18 -0.21
CA ASN A 191 12.45 12.90 1.05
C ASN A 191 12.55 14.42 0.93
N LYS A 192 13.23 14.95 -0.09
CA LYS A 192 13.37 16.40 -0.34
C LYS A 192 12.26 16.98 -1.23
N ASN A 193 11.34 16.17 -1.73
CA ASN A 193 10.22 16.66 -2.55
C ASN A 193 9.23 17.46 -1.66
N PRO A 194 8.94 18.73 -1.97
CA PRO A 194 8.08 19.59 -1.13
C PRO A 194 6.65 19.05 -0.98
N ILE A 195 6.06 18.48 -2.04
CA ILE A 195 4.70 17.91 -1.98
C ILE A 195 4.66 16.72 -1.02
N ILE A 196 5.71 15.89 -1.03
CA ILE A 196 5.83 14.74 -0.15
C ILE A 196 5.97 15.18 1.32
N ILE A 197 6.72 16.25 1.57
CA ILE A 197 6.86 16.85 2.91
C ILE A 197 5.51 17.39 3.38
N GLU A 198 4.80 18.11 2.51
CA GLU A 198 3.48 18.65 2.81
C GLU A 198 2.45 17.55 3.12
N ASN A 199 2.40 16.50 2.29
CA ASN A 199 1.57 15.31 2.52
C ASN A 199 1.81 14.72 3.91
N HIS A 200 3.06 14.66 4.36
CA HIS A 200 3.41 14.17 5.70
C HIS A 200 2.94 15.09 6.82
N VAL A 201 3.07 16.40 6.65
CA VAL A 201 2.59 17.37 7.62
C VAL A 201 1.07 17.26 7.77
N LEU A 202 0.35 17.20 6.65
CA LEU A 202 -1.11 17.08 6.66
C LEU A 202 -1.58 15.72 7.21
N ALA A 203 -0.96 14.61 6.76
CA ALA A 203 -1.27 13.29 7.28
C ALA A 203 -1.06 13.20 8.81
N ARG A 204 0.00 13.82 9.34
CA ARG A 204 0.24 13.88 10.80
C ARG A 204 -0.87 14.64 11.52
N LYS A 205 -1.28 15.80 10.99
CA LYS A 205 -2.40 16.58 11.56
C LYS A 205 -3.69 15.74 11.60
N ILE A 206 -4.01 15.03 10.51
CA ILE A 206 -5.18 14.15 10.42
C ILE A 206 -5.10 13.02 11.45
N LEU A 207 -3.97 12.31 11.53
CA LEU A 207 -3.79 11.22 12.49
C LEU A 207 -3.94 11.72 13.93
N THR A 208 -3.28 12.81 14.32
CA THR A 208 -3.43 13.41 15.66
C THR A 208 -4.89 13.78 15.95
N TYR A 209 -5.56 14.40 14.98
CA TYR A 209 -6.95 14.83 15.15
C TYR A 209 -7.90 13.64 15.31
N LEU A 210 -7.82 12.63 14.44
CA LEU A 210 -8.66 11.44 14.52
C LEU A 210 -8.36 10.61 15.77
N GLN A 211 -7.09 10.50 16.17
CA GLN A 211 -6.69 9.82 17.41
C GLN A 211 -7.33 10.46 18.63
N SER A 212 -7.34 11.80 18.72
CA SER A 212 -7.97 12.54 19.84
C SER A 212 -9.48 12.29 20.01
N ARG A 213 -10.11 11.66 19.00
CA ARG A 213 -11.55 11.39 18.93
C ARG A 213 -11.87 9.90 18.80
N HIS A 214 -10.86 9.05 18.91
CA HIS A 214 -11.00 7.60 18.72
C HIS A 214 -11.60 7.22 17.36
N CYS A 215 -11.34 8.03 16.33
CA CYS A 215 -11.78 7.76 14.97
C CYS A 215 -10.72 6.98 14.20
N THR A 216 -11.20 6.15 13.28
CA THR A 216 -10.44 5.22 12.46
C THR A 216 -10.44 5.63 10.98
N LEU A 217 -9.37 5.28 10.28
CA LEU A 217 -9.12 5.63 8.89
C LEU A 217 -8.71 4.39 8.08
N GLY A 218 -9.16 4.32 6.83
CA GLY A 218 -8.63 3.40 5.84
C GLY A 218 -8.64 3.96 4.42
N THR A 219 -8.14 3.16 3.48
CA THR A 219 -8.01 3.55 2.07
C THR A 219 -8.48 2.46 1.10
N CYS A 220 -8.91 2.86 -0.09
CA CYS A 220 -9.17 1.99 -1.25
C CYS A 220 -8.59 2.63 -2.52
N GLU A 221 -7.39 2.21 -2.91
CA GLU A 221 -6.57 2.89 -3.90
C GLU A 221 -6.54 2.11 -5.22
N SER A 222 -6.70 2.80 -6.35
CA SER A 222 -6.50 2.21 -7.69
C SER A 222 -5.32 2.88 -8.40
N CYS A 223 -5.41 4.17 -8.72
CA CYS A 223 -4.37 4.88 -9.48
C CYS A 223 -3.16 5.31 -8.63
N THR A 224 -3.34 5.46 -7.33
CA THR A 224 -2.28 5.83 -6.37
C THR A 224 -1.51 4.61 -5.85
N THR A 225 -2.02 3.39 -6.08
CA THR A 225 -1.30 2.13 -5.83
C THR A 225 -0.57 2.09 -4.49
N ALA A 226 -1.33 2.28 -3.40
CA ALA A 226 -0.85 2.28 -2.01
C ALA A 226 -0.13 3.53 -1.50
N SER A 227 0.08 4.54 -2.33
CA SER A 227 0.90 5.67 -1.93
C SER A 227 0.25 6.50 -0.81
N ILE A 228 -1.08 6.64 -0.80
CA ILE A 228 -1.80 7.32 0.31
C ILE A 228 -1.65 6.51 1.60
N SER A 229 -1.84 5.19 1.54
CA SER A 229 -1.60 4.29 2.68
C SER A 229 -0.16 4.41 3.20
N ASN A 230 0.80 4.52 2.30
CA ASN A 230 2.20 4.64 2.65
C ASN A 230 2.49 5.97 3.36
N THR A 231 1.90 7.07 2.92
CA THR A 231 2.01 8.38 3.58
C THR A 231 1.53 8.34 5.03
N PHE A 232 0.36 7.74 5.29
CA PHE A 232 -0.14 7.63 6.67
C PHE A 232 0.72 6.70 7.53
N THR A 233 1.12 5.54 6.99
CA THR A 233 1.89 4.53 7.74
C THR A 233 3.38 4.85 7.88
N ASP A 234 3.89 5.87 7.18
CA ASP A 234 5.22 6.42 7.43
C ASP A 234 5.28 7.21 8.76
N ILE A 235 4.13 7.56 9.34
CA ILE A 235 4.06 8.28 10.61
C ILE A 235 3.99 7.25 11.75
N SER A 236 4.95 7.32 12.67
CA SER A 236 4.94 6.49 13.87
C SER A 236 3.65 6.67 14.68
N GLY A 237 3.10 5.58 15.19
CA GLY A 237 1.82 5.58 15.91
C GLY A 237 0.58 5.57 15.02
N ALA A 238 0.73 5.53 13.69
CA ALA A 238 -0.42 5.50 12.78
C ALA A 238 -1.36 4.30 12.99
N SER A 239 -0.93 3.23 13.67
CA SER A 239 -1.72 2.01 13.91
C SER A 239 -2.93 2.24 14.79
N GLU A 240 -2.92 3.31 15.59
CA GLU A 240 -4.04 3.73 16.45
C GLU A 240 -5.21 4.32 15.67
N VAL A 241 -4.99 4.70 14.41
CA VAL A 241 -5.99 5.38 13.57
C VAL A 241 -6.12 4.70 12.21
N PHE A 242 -5.01 4.52 11.50
CA PHE A 242 -4.97 3.89 10.19
C PHE A 242 -5.02 2.37 10.32
N HIS A 243 -6.11 1.76 9.86
CA HIS A 243 -6.35 0.34 10.05
C HIS A 243 -6.00 -0.49 8.82
N VAL A 244 -6.49 -0.08 7.65
CA VAL A 244 -6.47 -0.92 6.45
C VAL A 244 -6.37 -0.08 5.17
N GLY A 245 -5.68 -0.62 4.18
CA GLY A 245 -5.69 -0.11 2.81
C GLY A 245 -5.91 -1.24 1.82
N TRP A 246 -6.69 -1.02 0.76
CA TRP A 246 -6.89 -2.01 -0.31
C TRP A 246 -6.43 -1.46 -1.66
N MET A 247 -5.74 -2.29 -2.45
CA MET A 247 -5.26 -1.92 -3.78
C MET A 247 -6.19 -2.53 -4.83
N ALA A 248 -7.17 -1.74 -5.27
CA ALA A 248 -8.25 -2.14 -6.15
C ALA A 248 -7.96 -1.81 -7.61
N ASN A 249 -6.87 -2.36 -8.16
CA ASN A 249 -6.33 -1.91 -9.45
C ASN A 249 -7.10 -2.38 -10.69
N ASN A 250 -7.98 -3.38 -10.56
CA ASN A 250 -8.83 -3.88 -11.64
C ASN A 250 -10.28 -4.05 -11.19
N GLU A 251 -11.19 -4.20 -12.15
CA GLU A 251 -12.63 -4.32 -11.96
C GLU A 251 -12.99 -5.53 -11.11
N ARG A 252 -12.27 -6.65 -11.28
CA ARG A 252 -12.47 -7.86 -10.48
C ARG A 252 -12.20 -7.58 -9.01
N VAL A 253 -11.10 -6.89 -8.68
CA VAL A 253 -10.78 -6.52 -7.29
C VAL A 253 -11.78 -5.51 -6.75
N LYS A 254 -12.16 -4.49 -7.54
CA LYS A 254 -13.21 -3.55 -7.17
C LYS A 254 -14.52 -4.28 -6.82
N ALA A 255 -14.92 -5.25 -7.64
CA ALA A 255 -16.10 -6.09 -7.39
C ALA A 255 -15.96 -6.95 -6.12
N MET A 256 -14.82 -7.60 -5.91
CA MET A 256 -14.51 -8.36 -4.69
C MET A 256 -14.47 -7.51 -3.41
N LEU A 257 -14.42 -6.19 -3.55
CA LEU A 257 -14.44 -5.23 -2.45
C LEU A 257 -15.80 -4.54 -2.27
N GLY A 258 -16.82 -4.91 -3.05
CA GLY A 258 -18.20 -4.47 -2.87
C GLY A 258 -18.72 -3.49 -3.93
N VAL A 259 -17.90 -3.11 -4.92
CA VAL A 259 -18.37 -2.28 -6.04
C VAL A 259 -19.23 -3.10 -6.97
N SER A 260 -20.46 -2.67 -7.23
CA SER A 260 -21.34 -3.38 -8.16
C SER A 260 -20.72 -3.48 -9.56
N PRO A 261 -20.63 -4.67 -10.18
CA PRO A 261 -20.18 -4.81 -11.57
C PRO A 261 -20.98 -3.94 -12.56
N GLU A 262 -22.25 -3.70 -12.27
CA GLU A 262 -23.12 -2.82 -13.07
C GLU A 262 -22.60 -1.38 -13.14
N LEU A 263 -22.02 -0.86 -12.05
CA LEU A 263 -21.43 0.48 -12.01
C LEU A 263 -20.18 0.61 -12.90
N MET A 264 -19.53 -0.52 -13.21
CA MET A 264 -18.28 -0.55 -13.98
C MET A 264 -18.49 -0.95 -15.44
N LYS A 265 -19.74 -1.21 -15.86
CA LYS A 265 -20.06 -1.52 -17.27
C LYS A 265 -19.65 -0.38 -18.20
N TYR A 266 -19.38 -0.74 -19.44
CA TYR A 266 -19.04 0.20 -20.52
C TYR A 266 -17.89 1.16 -20.19
N GLY A 267 -16.87 0.68 -19.46
CA GLY A 267 -15.68 1.46 -19.15
C GLY A 267 -15.82 2.48 -18.01
N ASN A 268 -16.94 2.47 -17.28
CA ASN A 268 -17.24 3.44 -16.22
C ASN A 268 -16.43 3.22 -14.91
N VAL A 269 -15.37 2.40 -14.95
CA VAL A 269 -14.47 2.10 -13.82
C VAL A 269 -13.77 3.35 -13.27
N TYR A 270 -13.57 4.36 -14.12
CA TYR A 270 -12.95 5.64 -13.79
C TYR A 270 -14.01 6.73 -13.65
N SER A 271 -14.84 6.60 -12.61
CA SER A 271 -15.94 7.53 -12.35
C SER A 271 -16.09 7.88 -10.88
N GLU A 272 -16.78 8.98 -10.62
CA GLU A 272 -17.16 9.41 -9.27
C GLU A 272 -17.98 8.32 -8.55
N SER A 273 -18.94 7.72 -9.25
CA SER A 273 -19.80 6.67 -8.68
C SER A 273 -19.00 5.46 -8.19
N VAL A 274 -17.97 5.06 -8.94
CA VAL A 274 -17.08 3.97 -8.55
C VAL A 274 -16.19 4.38 -7.38
N ALA A 275 -15.63 5.60 -7.38
CA ALA A 275 -14.84 6.11 -6.26
C ALA A 275 -15.64 6.09 -4.93
N ARG A 276 -16.88 6.57 -4.97
CA ARG A 276 -17.79 6.57 -3.81
C ARG A 276 -18.11 5.16 -3.35
N SER A 277 -18.48 4.28 -4.28
CA SER A 277 -18.79 2.87 -3.99
C SER A 277 -17.60 2.14 -3.37
N MET A 278 -16.37 2.40 -3.85
CA MET A 278 -15.14 1.87 -3.26
C MET A 278 -14.97 2.33 -1.80
N ALA A 279 -15.08 3.64 -1.54
CA ALA A 279 -14.91 4.20 -0.20
C ALA A 279 -15.96 3.65 0.79
N GLU A 280 -17.23 3.65 0.39
CA GLU A 280 -18.34 3.18 1.21
C GLU A 280 -18.26 1.69 1.52
N SER A 281 -17.85 0.88 0.54
CA SER A 281 -17.76 -0.56 0.71
C SER A 281 -16.66 -0.93 1.70
N ILE A 282 -15.49 -0.30 1.60
CA ILE A 282 -14.40 -0.52 2.57
C ILE A 282 -14.77 0.01 3.95
N ARG A 283 -15.43 1.18 4.03
CA ARG A 283 -15.90 1.75 5.31
C ARG A 283 -16.81 0.78 6.05
N LYS A 284 -17.84 0.27 5.36
CA LYS A 284 -18.80 -0.69 5.91
C LYS A 284 -18.14 -2.02 6.28
N LYS A 285 -17.30 -2.56 5.39
CA LYS A 285 -16.66 -3.86 5.58
C LYS A 285 -15.71 -3.90 6.77
N HIS A 286 -15.01 -2.80 7.05
CA HIS A 286 -14.02 -2.73 8.13
C HIS A 286 -14.49 -1.91 9.33
N HIS A 287 -15.75 -1.47 9.34
CA HIS A 287 -16.34 -0.65 10.41
C HIS A 287 -15.51 0.59 10.74
N LEU A 288 -15.09 1.31 9.70
CA LEU A 288 -14.25 2.50 9.83
C LEU A 288 -15.08 3.78 9.90
N ASP A 289 -14.55 4.82 10.53
CA ASP A 289 -15.18 6.14 10.56
C ASP A 289 -14.98 6.85 9.22
N PHE A 290 -13.76 6.79 8.68
CA PHE A 290 -13.40 7.44 7.42
C PHE A 290 -12.67 6.50 6.46
N VAL A 291 -13.00 6.59 5.17
CA VAL A 291 -12.26 5.93 4.09
C VAL A 291 -11.99 6.87 2.94
N ILE A 292 -10.75 6.88 2.46
CA ILE A 292 -10.33 7.57 1.23
C ILE A 292 -10.34 6.56 0.08
N ALA A 293 -10.96 6.87 -1.06
CA ALA A 293 -10.84 6.06 -2.27
C ALA A 293 -10.38 6.87 -3.48
N THR A 294 -9.60 6.23 -4.35
CA THR A 294 -9.10 6.84 -5.60
C THR A 294 -9.31 5.90 -6.78
N THR A 295 -9.89 6.41 -7.87
CA THR A 295 -9.97 5.71 -9.17
C THR A 295 -9.77 6.70 -10.31
N GLY A 296 -9.04 6.29 -11.35
CA GLY A 296 -8.77 7.15 -12.50
C GLY A 296 -7.56 6.70 -13.30
N THR A 297 -7.21 7.52 -14.27
CA THR A 297 -6.02 7.36 -15.12
C THR A 297 -5.15 8.60 -14.97
N MET A 298 -3.87 8.42 -14.64
CA MET A 298 -2.92 9.53 -14.50
C MET A 298 -2.30 9.88 -15.85
N ASP A 299 -1.28 9.16 -16.30
CA ASP A 299 -0.50 9.47 -17.50
C ASP A 299 -0.62 8.43 -18.62
N THR A 300 -1.42 7.39 -18.40
CA THR A 300 -1.57 6.27 -19.33
C THR A 300 -2.98 6.22 -19.89
N PHE A 301 -3.08 5.92 -21.18
CA PHE A 301 -4.34 5.54 -21.81
C PHE A 301 -4.68 4.11 -21.44
N ASP A 302 -5.94 3.88 -21.08
CA ASP A 302 -6.48 2.52 -20.95
C ASP A 302 -7.06 2.08 -22.30
N HIS A 303 -6.32 1.23 -23.00
CA HIS A 303 -6.69 0.72 -24.32
C HIS A 303 -7.64 -0.49 -24.26
N ARG A 304 -8.09 -0.92 -23.07
CA ARG A 304 -9.05 -2.01 -22.94
C ARG A 304 -10.39 -1.62 -23.58
N PRO A 305 -11.18 -2.58 -24.10
CA PRO A 305 -12.48 -2.30 -24.70
C PRO A 305 -13.36 -1.45 -23.79
N TYR A 306 -14.04 -0.45 -24.36
CA TYR A 306 -14.90 0.51 -23.64
C TYR A 306 -14.19 1.52 -22.72
N HIS A 307 -12.87 1.38 -22.46
CA HIS A 307 -12.12 2.33 -21.62
C HIS A 307 -11.44 3.46 -22.42
N SER A 308 -11.43 3.36 -23.75
CA SER A 308 -10.74 4.29 -24.66
C SER A 308 -11.26 5.73 -24.63
N THR A 309 -12.45 5.96 -24.10
CA THR A 309 -13.03 7.30 -23.92
C THR A 309 -12.54 7.99 -22.64
N THR A 310 -11.81 7.29 -21.78
CA THR A 310 -11.22 7.86 -20.57
C THR A 310 -10.10 8.80 -20.95
N LYS A 311 -10.16 10.05 -20.45
CA LYS A 311 -9.11 11.03 -20.65
C LYS A 311 -8.00 10.82 -19.62
N PRO A 312 -6.76 10.53 -20.02
CA PRO A 312 -5.61 10.59 -19.11
C PRO A 312 -5.60 11.92 -18.36
N GLY A 313 -5.16 11.86 -17.11
CA GLY A 313 -5.18 12.95 -16.15
C GLY A 313 -6.46 13.00 -15.32
N THR A 314 -7.50 12.23 -15.66
CA THR A 314 -8.75 12.24 -14.89
C THR A 314 -8.70 11.28 -13.71
N VAL A 315 -8.77 11.83 -12.50
CA VAL A 315 -8.82 11.07 -11.25
C VAL A 315 -10.00 11.50 -10.39
N TYR A 316 -10.70 10.55 -9.80
CA TYR A 316 -11.77 10.78 -8.83
C TYR A 316 -11.29 10.37 -7.45
N VAL A 317 -11.51 11.26 -6.48
CA VAL A 317 -11.22 11.01 -5.07
C VAL A 317 -12.52 11.08 -4.30
N ALA A 318 -12.80 10.09 -3.45
CA ALA A 318 -13.97 10.07 -2.58
C ALA A 318 -13.56 9.85 -1.13
N ILE A 319 -14.23 10.55 -0.20
CA ILE A 319 -14.11 10.36 1.24
C ILE A 319 -15.47 9.90 1.77
N ALA A 320 -15.52 8.71 2.33
CA ALA A 320 -16.71 8.16 2.97
C ALA A 320 -16.61 8.34 4.49
N GLY A 321 -17.46 9.17 5.08
CA GLY A 321 -17.71 9.27 6.53
C GLY A 321 -18.95 8.46 6.93
N LYS A 322 -19.34 8.47 8.21
CA LYS A 322 -20.49 7.68 8.71
C LYS A 322 -21.79 7.91 7.92
N ASP A 323 -22.15 9.17 7.71
CA ASP A 323 -23.46 9.56 7.17
C ASP A 323 -23.39 10.07 5.73
N ILE A 324 -22.25 10.63 5.32
CA ILE A 324 -22.08 11.28 4.02
C ILE A 324 -20.84 10.71 3.33
N THR A 325 -20.88 10.66 2.01
CA THR A 325 -19.70 10.49 1.18
C THR A 325 -19.55 11.73 0.33
N VAL A 326 -18.36 12.33 0.30
CA VAL A 326 -18.01 13.45 -0.58
C VAL A 326 -17.02 12.99 -1.64
N SER A 327 -17.04 13.63 -2.79
CA SER A 327 -16.17 13.29 -3.90
C SER A 327 -15.74 14.53 -4.67
N THR A 328 -14.59 14.44 -5.32
CA THR A 328 -14.10 15.46 -6.23
C THR A 328 -13.45 14.82 -7.44
N LYS A 329 -13.51 15.53 -8.56
CA LYS A 329 -12.81 15.19 -9.80
C LYS A 329 -11.57 16.06 -9.90
N LEU A 330 -10.43 15.42 -10.02
CA LEU A 330 -9.14 16.04 -10.26
C LEU A 330 -8.73 15.85 -11.71
N ILE A 331 -8.25 16.93 -12.33
CA ILE A 331 -7.56 16.89 -13.61
C ILE A 331 -6.07 17.12 -13.34
N VAL A 332 -5.29 16.06 -13.55
CA VAL A 332 -3.85 16.06 -13.36
C VAL A 332 -3.19 16.36 -14.71
N PRO A 333 -2.37 17.43 -14.81
CA PRO A 333 -1.71 17.78 -16.06
C PRO A 333 -0.76 16.67 -16.54
N CYS A 334 -0.91 16.24 -17.80
CA CYS A 334 0.04 15.37 -18.49
C CYS A 334 0.95 16.18 -19.44
N PRO A 335 2.24 15.82 -19.63
CA PRO A 335 2.96 14.66 -19.09
C PRO A 335 4.08 15.12 -18.14
N PHE A 336 3.82 15.32 -16.85
CA PHE A 336 4.87 15.69 -15.90
C PHE A 336 4.80 14.86 -14.62
N GLY A 337 5.97 14.40 -14.16
CA GLY A 337 6.20 13.38 -13.13
C GLY A 337 5.84 13.73 -11.69
N HIS A 338 4.71 14.42 -11.49
CA HIS A 338 4.13 14.74 -10.18
C HIS A 338 2.67 14.29 -10.05
N SER A 339 2.20 13.45 -10.99
CA SER A 339 0.79 13.10 -11.09
C SER A 339 0.26 12.33 -9.88
N ARG A 340 1.09 11.46 -9.28
CA ARG A 340 0.68 10.67 -8.11
C ARG A 340 0.74 11.47 -6.83
N GLU A 341 1.83 12.18 -6.59
CA GLU A 341 2.00 13.02 -5.40
C GLU A 341 0.92 14.11 -5.33
N GLN A 342 0.47 14.65 -6.47
CA GLN A 342 -0.62 15.62 -6.51
C GLN A 342 -1.99 14.99 -6.18
N VAL A 343 -2.24 13.76 -6.64
CA VAL A 343 -3.46 13.03 -6.28
C VAL A 343 -3.46 12.71 -4.78
N GLU A 344 -2.31 12.32 -4.22
CA GLU A 344 -2.14 12.15 -2.77
C GLU A 344 -2.45 13.44 -2.02
N LEU A 345 -1.85 14.56 -2.43
CA LEU A 345 -2.07 15.86 -1.79
C LEU A 345 -3.54 16.25 -1.82
N THR A 346 -4.20 16.06 -2.98
CA THR A 346 -5.63 16.32 -3.12
C THR A 346 -6.45 15.46 -2.19
N ALA A 347 -6.15 14.16 -2.11
CA ALA A 347 -6.89 13.23 -1.25
C ALA A 347 -6.69 13.53 0.24
N ILE A 348 -5.46 13.81 0.66
CA ILE A 348 -5.10 14.15 2.04
C ILE A 348 -5.71 15.51 2.43
N SER A 349 -5.71 16.49 1.53
CA SER A 349 -6.33 17.80 1.76
C SER A 349 -7.85 17.69 1.86
N LEU A 350 -8.47 16.87 0.99
CA LEU A 350 -9.91 16.66 0.98
C LEU A 350 -10.40 16.00 2.26
N ILE A 351 -9.71 14.96 2.77
CA ILE A 351 -10.10 14.34 4.04
C ILE A 351 -9.92 15.32 5.20
N LEU A 352 -8.85 16.12 5.24
CA LEU A 352 -8.67 17.12 6.29
C LEU A 352 -9.84 18.13 6.31
N LYS A 353 -10.23 18.64 5.13
CA LYS A 353 -11.39 19.52 4.99
C LYS A 353 -12.67 18.85 5.48
N TYR A 354 -12.92 17.61 5.06
CA TYR A 354 -14.13 16.88 5.38
C TYR A 354 -14.24 16.52 6.88
N VAL A 355 -13.15 16.05 7.47
CA VAL A 355 -13.06 15.74 8.90
C VAL A 355 -13.29 17.01 9.73
N ASN A 356 -12.70 18.14 9.33
CA ASN A 356 -12.96 19.42 9.99
C ASN A 356 -14.43 19.84 9.91
N GLN A 357 -15.11 19.61 8.79
CA GLN A 357 -16.53 19.98 8.60
C GLN A 357 -17.53 19.05 9.32
N GLN A 358 -17.24 17.76 9.39
CA GLN A 358 -18.15 16.77 10.00
C GLN A 358 -18.03 16.73 11.52
N VAL A 359 -16.86 17.06 12.05
CA VAL A 359 -16.52 16.80 13.45
C VAL A 359 -16.32 18.10 14.25
N CYS A 360 -16.00 19.21 13.59
CA CYS A 360 -16.22 20.55 14.12
C CYS A 360 -17.36 21.18 13.32
N GLY A 361 -18.45 21.57 13.98
CA GLY A 361 -19.33 22.56 13.39
C GLY A 361 -18.51 23.83 13.14
N ILE A 362 -18.10 24.05 11.88
CA ILE A 362 -17.31 25.18 11.37
C ILE A 362 -15.78 25.07 11.60
N ILE A 363 -15.01 25.06 10.51
CA ILE A 363 -13.98 26.06 10.16
C ILE A 363 -13.82 26.02 8.62
N SER A 364 -14.31 27.08 7.99
CA SER A 364 -13.89 27.53 6.66
C SER A 364 -12.50 28.14 6.79
N ASP A 365 -11.52 27.56 6.10
CA ASP A 365 -10.41 28.25 5.43
C ASP A 365 -9.36 27.20 5.05
N ILE A 366 -9.63 26.54 3.94
CA ILE A 366 -8.60 25.84 3.15
C ILE A 366 -8.71 26.46 1.76
N PRO A 367 -7.62 27.00 1.19
CA PRO A 367 -7.65 27.48 -0.18
C PRO A 367 -8.02 26.29 -1.07
N THR A 368 -9.05 26.46 -1.88
CA THR A 368 -9.30 25.54 -3.00
C THR A 368 -8.05 25.52 -3.89
N PRO A 369 -7.58 24.33 -4.31
CA PRO A 369 -6.39 24.22 -5.16
C PRO A 369 -6.56 24.92 -6.50
#